data_AF-A0A7Y3WT20-F1
#
_entry.id   AF-A0A7Y3WT20-F1
#
_cell.length_a   1.000
_cell.length_b   1.000
_cell.length_c   1.000
_cell.angle_alpha   90.00
_cell.angle_beta   90.00
_cell.angle_gamma   90.00
#
_symmetry.space_group_name_H-M   'P 1'
#
loop_
_entity.id
_entity.type
_entity.pdbx_description
1 polymer ?
#
loop_
_entity_poly.entity_id
_entity_poly.type
_entity_poly.pdbx_seq_one_letter_code
_entity_poly.pdbx_strand_id
1 'polypeptide(L)'
;MNKKIMSSVLTVLMILGSTSISAFATTDNGSVIIGDKTFDLAYANDPTNSAEINNAIVEGGSVYVKDFSGNWIDNTTGKIVDASVVPGENSTGTISDNTDITSKFTDTNFRSAVYKLIGKTSPAPILNIDVKNIKILDVTLENISSLDGIEYFTALTELDCISNHLTTIDVSKNTALTHLDCTFNQLTTLDVSKNTALTYLSCHASQLTTLDVSKNTALTWLDCFNNQLTTLDVSKDTALTYLDCGLNQITTLYAINNISNGSQYNVQYTDSTRTGTSDNLGITIKK
;
A
#
# COMPACT_ATOMS: atom_id res chain seq x y z
N MET A 1 39.27 13.21 4.38
CA MET A 1 38.53 13.28 3.11
C MET A 1 37.14 13.82 3.46
N ASN A 2 37.00 15.15 3.54
CA ASN A 2 35.78 15.82 4.01
C ASN A 2 34.93 16.21 2.80
N LYS A 3 33.79 15.55 2.58
CA LYS A 3 32.75 16.09 1.71
C LYS A 3 31.79 16.90 2.58
N LYS A 4 31.92 18.23 2.49
CA LYS A 4 30.96 19.21 3.01
C LYS A 4 29.61 19.03 2.30
N ILE A 5 28.52 19.18 3.05
CA ILE A 5 27.20 19.51 2.50
C ILE A 5 27.38 20.84 1.77
N MET A 6 27.22 20.85 0.44
CA MET A 6 27.32 22.09 -0.36
C MET A 6 26.00 22.47 -1.04
N SER A 7 24.89 21.78 -0.76
CA SER A 7 23.60 22.10 -1.37
C SER A 7 22.41 21.41 -0.67
N SER A 8 22.10 21.76 0.58
CA SER A 8 20.76 21.48 1.12
C SER A 8 20.14 22.73 1.75
N VAL A 9 18.82 22.83 1.71
CA VAL A 9 18.03 23.90 2.35
C VAL A 9 18.33 23.97 3.84
N LEU A 10 18.56 22.79 4.44
CA LEU A 10 18.90 22.64 5.83
C LEU A 10 20.16 23.42 6.20
N THR A 11 21.14 23.59 5.29
CA THR A 11 22.35 24.40 5.53
C THR A 11 22.07 25.88 5.78
N VAL A 12 20.95 26.42 5.28
CA VAL A 12 20.53 27.80 5.52
C VAL A 12 19.92 27.97 6.92
N LEU A 13 19.32 26.91 7.50
CA LEU A 13 18.89 26.89 8.91
C LEU A 13 20.07 26.83 9.91
N MET A 14 21.30 26.56 9.46
CA MET A 14 22.48 26.27 10.32
C MET A 14 23.25 27.50 10.82
N ILE A 15 22.73 28.72 10.70
CA ILE A 15 23.40 29.90 11.28
C ILE A 15 22.89 30.10 12.70
N LEU A 16 23.45 29.33 13.63
CA LEU A 16 23.83 29.68 15.02
C LEU A 16 24.26 28.41 15.80
N GLY A 17 25.36 27.78 15.40
CA GLY A 17 26.30 27.21 16.38
C GLY A 17 26.27 25.71 16.78
N SER A 18 25.72 24.76 16.01
CA SER A 18 25.84 23.31 16.34
C SER A 18 26.80 22.55 15.40
N THR A 19 27.76 21.80 15.95
CA THR A 19 28.81 21.05 15.21
C THR A 19 28.60 19.54 15.11
N SER A 20 27.45 19.00 15.51
CA SER A 20 27.26 17.54 15.71
C SER A 20 26.24 16.88 14.77
N ILE A 21 26.26 17.18 13.47
CA ILE A 21 25.32 16.58 12.48
C ILE A 21 26.02 16.05 11.22
N SER A 22 27.35 16.05 11.16
CA SER A 22 28.09 15.45 10.04
C SER A 22 27.78 13.96 9.80
N ALA A 23 27.08 13.29 10.72
CA ALA A 23 26.68 11.90 10.60
C ALA A 23 25.34 11.69 9.85
N PHE A 24 24.39 12.63 9.83
CA PHE A 24 23.03 12.40 9.27
C PHE A 24 22.89 12.68 7.77
N ALA A 25 23.86 13.35 7.17
CA ALA A 25 23.87 13.69 5.75
C ALA A 25 24.24 12.52 4.82
N THR A 26 24.47 11.33 5.37
CA THR A 26 24.84 10.13 4.61
C THR A 26 23.75 9.05 4.60
N THR A 27 22.58 9.32 5.20
CA THR A 27 21.47 8.37 5.21
C THR A 27 20.27 8.93 4.47
N ASP A 28 19.82 8.18 3.46
CA ASP A 28 18.63 8.48 2.66
C ASP A 28 17.31 8.27 3.45
N ASN A 29 17.40 7.85 4.71
CA ASN A 29 16.27 7.46 5.55
C ASN A 29 16.32 8.23 6.88
N GLY A 30 15.22 8.85 7.30
CA GLY A 30 15.08 9.50 8.59
C GLY A 30 13.89 10.44 8.66
N SER A 31 13.64 11.03 9.83
CA SER A 31 12.60 12.06 9.99
C SER A 31 13.18 13.32 10.62
N VAL A 32 12.77 14.47 10.10
CA VAL A 32 13.05 15.79 10.68
C VAL A 32 11.73 16.48 10.98
N ILE A 33 11.63 17.08 12.15
CA ILE A 33 10.47 17.88 12.56
C ILE A 33 10.88 19.33 12.59
N ILE A 34 10.13 20.18 11.90
CA ILE A 34 10.36 21.63 11.80
C ILE A 34 9.05 22.30 12.21
N GLY A 35 9.07 22.98 13.36
CA GLY A 35 7.85 23.51 13.95
C GLY A 35 6.92 22.38 14.42
N ASP A 36 5.72 22.31 13.84
CA ASP A 36 4.71 21.28 14.09
C ASP A 36 4.60 20.24 12.97
N LYS A 37 5.50 20.28 11.98
CA LYS A 37 5.46 19.42 10.80
C LYS A 37 6.60 18.42 10.78
N THR A 38 6.28 17.18 10.42
CA THR A 38 7.22 16.08 10.20
C THR A 38 7.53 15.95 8.71
N PHE A 39 8.81 15.86 8.37
CA PHE A 39 9.31 15.63 7.02
C PHE A 39 10.21 14.40 7.00
N ASP A 40 10.23 13.69 5.88
CA ASP A 40 11.30 12.74 5.60
C ASP A 40 12.64 13.49 5.42
N LEU A 41 13.72 12.90 5.89
CA LEU A 41 15.04 13.53 5.89
C LEU A 41 15.57 13.75 4.46
N ALA A 42 15.31 12.83 3.52
CA ALA A 42 15.68 13.02 2.12
C ALA A 42 14.82 14.13 1.48
N TYR A 43 13.53 14.17 1.79
CA TYR A 43 12.62 15.22 1.32
C TYR A 43 13.06 16.63 1.78
N ALA A 44 13.42 16.77 3.06
CA ALA A 44 13.88 18.05 3.62
C ALA A 44 15.28 18.45 3.14
N ASN A 45 16.10 17.49 2.72
CA ASN A 45 17.42 17.75 2.16
C ASN A 45 17.39 18.10 0.67
N ASP A 46 16.31 17.78 -0.05
CA ASP A 46 16.15 18.13 -1.46
C ASP A 46 15.97 19.66 -1.63
N PRO A 47 16.89 20.34 -2.35
CA PRO A 47 16.81 21.78 -2.60
C PRO A 47 15.51 22.25 -3.26
N THR A 48 14.86 21.38 -4.03
CA THR A 48 13.60 21.70 -4.72
C THR A 48 12.44 21.93 -3.76
N ASN A 49 12.50 21.36 -2.55
CA ASN A 49 11.46 21.49 -1.51
C ASN A 49 11.70 22.69 -0.57
N SER A 50 12.70 23.53 -0.86
CA SER A 50 13.13 24.63 0.02
C SER A 50 12.04 25.59 0.47
N ALA A 51 11.10 25.90 -0.41
CA ALA A 51 10.00 26.80 -0.09
C ALA A 51 9.08 26.23 1.00
N GLU A 52 8.75 24.95 0.93
CA GLU A 52 7.89 24.28 1.91
C GLU A 52 8.60 24.12 3.25
N ILE A 53 9.87 23.71 3.21
CA ILE A 53 10.71 23.59 4.41
C ILE A 53 10.87 24.94 5.11
N ASN A 54 11.12 26.03 4.37
CA ASN A 54 11.23 27.37 4.96
C ASN A 54 9.92 27.89 5.53
N ASN A 55 8.78 27.57 4.91
CA ASN A 55 7.46 27.96 5.41
C ASN A 55 7.04 27.22 6.69
N ALA A 56 7.62 26.04 6.95
CA ALA A 56 7.40 25.31 8.19
C ALA A 56 8.17 25.90 9.39
N ILE A 57 9.12 26.79 9.13
CA ILE A 57 9.90 27.47 10.18
C ILE A 57 9.03 28.57 10.78
N VAL A 58 8.55 28.34 12.00
CA VAL A 58 8.00 29.40 12.84
C VAL A 58 9.17 30.13 13.50
N GLU A 59 9.13 31.46 13.54
CA GLU A 59 10.15 32.24 14.25
C GLU A 59 10.24 31.80 15.72
N GLY A 60 11.42 31.28 16.13
CA GLY A 60 11.63 30.69 17.47
C GLY A 60 11.20 29.22 17.63
N GLY A 61 10.76 28.55 16.57
CA GLY A 61 10.38 27.13 16.58
C GLY A 61 11.57 26.18 16.59
N SER A 62 11.50 25.12 17.41
CA SER A 62 12.53 24.08 17.50
C SER A 62 12.55 23.18 16.27
N VAL A 63 13.74 22.65 15.94
CA VAL A 63 13.94 21.62 14.91
C VAL A 63 14.43 20.35 15.60
N TYR A 64 13.79 19.21 15.31
CA TYR A 64 14.16 17.92 15.90
C TYR A 64 14.55 16.92 14.81
N VAL A 65 15.58 16.11 15.07
CA VAL A 65 16.06 15.05 14.15
C VAL A 65 16.23 13.73 14.89
N LYS A 66 15.88 12.60 14.26
CA LYS A 66 16.17 11.28 14.84
C LYS A 66 17.61 10.88 14.61
N ASP A 67 18.24 10.35 15.67
CA ASP A 67 19.57 9.76 15.59
C ASP A 67 19.55 8.32 15.04
N PHE A 68 20.73 7.74 14.80
CA PHE A 68 20.86 6.36 14.32
C PHE A 68 20.40 5.29 15.33
N SER A 69 20.24 5.69 16.59
CA SER A 69 19.71 4.85 17.66
C SER A 69 18.20 5.07 17.86
N GLY A 70 17.58 5.94 17.05
CA GLY A 70 16.16 6.27 17.08
C GLY A 70 15.76 7.38 18.07
N ASN A 71 16.72 8.02 18.75
CA ASN A 71 16.44 9.08 19.72
C ASN A 71 16.22 10.43 19.03
N TRP A 72 15.32 11.26 19.58
CA TRP A 72 15.15 12.64 19.10
C TRP A 72 16.24 13.55 19.63
N ILE A 73 16.83 14.35 18.74
CA ILE A 73 17.81 15.38 19.07
C ILE A 73 17.21 16.74 18.73
N ASP A 74 17.19 17.65 19.70
CA ASP A 74 16.95 19.07 19.46
C ASP A 74 18.16 19.65 18.72
N ASN A 75 17.93 20.15 17.50
CA ASN A 75 18.96 20.64 16.60
C ASN A 75 19.65 21.92 17.11
N THR A 76 18.96 22.73 17.92
CA THR A 76 19.51 23.97 18.48
C THR A 76 20.43 23.67 19.66
N THR A 77 20.06 22.71 20.51
CA THR A 77 20.83 22.39 21.72
C THR A 77 21.77 21.20 21.57
N GLY A 78 21.58 20.37 20.54
CA GLY A 78 22.32 19.12 20.30
C GLY A 78 22.03 18.02 21.32
N LYS A 79 21.02 18.17 22.17
CA LYS A 79 20.69 17.22 23.24
C LYS A 79 19.62 16.24 22.79
N ILE A 80 19.73 15.01 23.29
CA ILE A 80 18.63 14.05 23.22
C ILE A 80 17.47 14.60 24.05
N VAL A 81 16.29 14.62 23.46
CA VAL A 81 15.05 15.06 24.10
C VAL A 81 14.05 13.91 24.16
N ASP A 82 13.16 13.99 25.14
CA ASP A 82 12.08 13.03 25.26
C ASP A 82 11.12 13.18 24.08
N ALA A 83 10.76 12.04 23.50
CA ALA A 83 9.64 11.81 22.60
C ALA A 83 8.44 12.77 22.83
N SER A 84 7.95 12.84 24.07
CA SER A 84 6.77 13.62 24.48
C SER A 84 6.88 15.13 24.35
N VAL A 85 8.10 15.68 24.22
CA VAL A 85 8.31 17.12 24.02
C VAL A 85 8.47 17.50 22.55
N VAL A 86 8.44 16.54 21.64
CA VAL A 86 8.56 16.74 20.20
C VAL A 86 7.17 16.93 19.59
N PRO A 87 6.85 18.11 19.03
CA PRO A 87 5.57 18.35 18.37
C PRO A 87 5.41 17.39 17.17
N GLY A 88 4.33 16.60 17.13
CA GLY A 88 4.03 15.72 15.99
C GLY A 88 4.56 14.28 16.07
N GLU A 89 5.13 13.83 17.19
CA GLU A 89 5.73 12.49 17.30
C GLU A 89 4.78 11.29 17.05
N ASN A 90 3.46 11.49 17.17
CA ASN A 90 2.47 10.47 16.84
C ASN A 90 2.26 10.26 15.33
N SER A 91 3.01 10.95 14.46
CA SER A 91 2.90 10.80 13.01
C SER A 91 4.00 9.88 12.46
N THR A 92 3.67 8.59 12.31
CA THR A 92 4.45 7.65 11.50
C THR A 92 4.69 8.24 10.11
N GLY A 93 5.95 8.43 9.70
CA GLY A 93 6.42 8.87 8.37
C GLY A 93 5.32 9.36 7.43
N THR A 94 4.79 10.55 7.69
CA THR A 94 3.63 11.07 6.96
C THR A 94 4.15 11.91 5.80
N ILE A 95 3.82 11.50 4.58
CA ILE A 95 4.05 12.32 3.39
C ILE A 95 3.32 13.64 3.61
N SER A 96 4.01 14.78 3.46
CA SER A 96 3.38 16.09 3.68
C SER A 96 2.16 16.22 2.78
N ASP A 97 1.08 16.76 3.33
CA ASP A 97 -0.18 17.01 2.64
C ASP A 97 0.00 17.81 1.35
N ASN A 98 1.02 18.67 1.31
CA ASN A 98 1.27 19.56 0.18
C ASN A 98 2.34 19.04 -0.79
N THR A 99 2.85 17.82 -0.60
CA THR A 99 3.81 17.22 -1.54
C THR A 99 3.13 16.97 -2.89
N ASP A 100 3.75 17.47 -3.97
CA ASP A 100 3.35 17.14 -5.35
C ASP A 100 3.75 15.70 -5.68
N ILE A 101 2.74 14.87 -5.91
CA ILE A 101 2.85 13.44 -6.19
C ILE A 101 2.43 13.11 -7.63
N THR A 102 2.23 14.13 -8.48
CA THR A 102 1.77 13.95 -9.88
C THR A 102 2.64 12.98 -10.66
N SER A 103 3.95 13.01 -10.44
CA SER A 103 4.92 12.14 -11.13
C SER A 103 4.85 10.67 -10.70
N LYS A 104 4.19 10.36 -9.59
CA LYS A 104 4.03 8.98 -9.07
C LYS A 104 2.96 8.22 -9.83
N PHE A 105 1.98 8.93 -10.39
CA PHE A 105 1.00 8.39 -11.32
C PHE A 105 1.62 8.22 -12.70
N THR A 106 2.38 7.14 -12.92
CA THR A 106 3.16 6.93 -14.16
C THR A 106 2.25 6.67 -15.37
N ASP A 107 1.19 5.89 -15.20
CA ASP A 107 0.18 5.60 -16.21
C ASP A 107 -0.67 6.84 -16.51
N THR A 108 -0.77 7.20 -17.79
CA THR A 108 -1.50 8.40 -18.24
C THR A 108 -3.00 8.28 -18.04
N ASN A 109 -3.57 7.09 -18.19
CA ASN A 109 -5.00 6.84 -18.02
C ASN A 109 -5.34 6.84 -16.54
N PHE A 110 -4.54 6.18 -15.70
CA PHE A 110 -4.74 6.22 -14.25
C PHE A 110 -4.61 7.66 -13.73
N ARG A 111 -3.56 8.39 -14.13
CA ARG A 111 -3.40 9.81 -13.77
C ARG A 111 -4.60 10.65 -14.21
N SER A 112 -5.16 10.39 -15.40
CA SER A 112 -6.35 11.08 -15.89
C SER A 112 -7.61 10.75 -15.07
N ALA A 113 -7.77 9.50 -14.66
CA ALA A 113 -8.84 9.07 -13.76
C ALA A 113 -8.71 9.77 -12.38
N VAL A 114 -7.50 9.87 -11.84
CA VAL A 114 -7.23 10.62 -10.60
C VAL A 114 -7.55 12.10 -10.75
N TYR A 115 -7.16 12.74 -11.85
CA TYR A 115 -7.55 14.13 -12.13
C TYR A 115 -9.07 14.33 -12.12
N LYS A 116 -9.80 13.45 -12.79
CA LYS A 116 -11.28 13.47 -12.82
C LYS A 116 -11.85 13.30 -11.41
N LEU A 117 -11.32 12.36 -10.64
CA LEU A 117 -11.75 12.07 -9.27
C LEU A 117 -11.57 13.27 -8.32
N ILE A 118 -10.43 13.95 -8.39
CA ILE A 118 -10.11 15.08 -7.51
C ILE A 118 -10.61 16.43 -8.05
N GLY A 119 -11.29 16.43 -9.21
CA GLY A 119 -11.83 17.64 -9.84
C GLY A 119 -10.76 18.62 -10.35
N LYS A 120 -9.58 18.13 -10.72
CA LYS A 120 -8.47 18.94 -11.28
C LYS A 120 -8.24 18.61 -12.75
N THR A 121 -7.49 19.47 -13.42
CA THR A 121 -7.05 19.28 -14.81
C THR A 121 -5.55 19.46 -14.93
N SER A 122 -4.90 18.63 -15.77
CA SER A 122 -3.49 18.79 -16.10
C SER A 122 -3.20 20.19 -16.69
N PRO A 123 -2.09 20.85 -16.33
CA PRO A 123 -0.96 20.34 -15.54
C PRO A 123 -1.00 20.74 -14.05
N ALA A 124 -2.17 21.02 -13.47
CA ALA A 124 -2.24 21.34 -12.04
C ALA A 124 -1.71 20.16 -11.20
N PRO A 125 -0.94 20.40 -10.12
CA PRO A 125 -0.37 19.31 -9.35
C PRO A 125 -1.43 18.51 -8.59
N ILE A 126 -1.25 17.19 -8.58
CA ILE A 126 -1.88 16.25 -7.66
C ILE A 126 -1.04 16.26 -6.39
N LEU A 127 -1.60 16.76 -5.29
CA LEU A 127 -1.00 16.82 -3.98
C LEU A 127 -1.44 15.63 -3.14
N ASN A 128 -0.64 15.21 -2.16
CA ASN A 128 -0.99 14.12 -1.26
C ASN A 128 -2.35 14.33 -0.55
N ILE A 129 -2.66 15.57 -0.15
CA ILE A 129 -3.94 15.94 0.47
C ILE A 129 -5.15 15.65 -0.44
N ASP A 130 -4.97 15.66 -1.76
CA ASP A 130 -6.06 15.45 -2.69
C ASP A 130 -6.55 13.99 -2.67
N VAL A 131 -5.67 13.04 -2.35
CA VAL A 131 -5.95 11.60 -2.49
C VAL A 131 -5.94 10.83 -1.17
N LYS A 132 -5.19 11.27 -0.16
CA LYS A 132 -4.95 10.48 1.06
C LYS A 132 -6.20 10.06 1.82
N ASN A 133 -7.27 10.86 1.74
CA ASN A 133 -8.53 10.63 2.44
C ASN A 133 -9.61 9.97 1.56
N ILE A 134 -9.30 9.65 0.31
CA ILE A 134 -10.22 8.96 -0.59
C ILE A 134 -10.37 7.52 -0.14
N LYS A 135 -11.62 7.09 0.03
CA LYS A 135 -11.99 5.77 0.53
C LYS A 135 -12.39 4.79 -0.56
N ILE A 136 -12.93 5.30 -1.65
CA ILE A 136 -13.46 4.49 -2.75
C ILE A 136 -12.82 5.01 -4.02
N LEU A 137 -12.21 4.10 -4.77
CA LEU A 137 -11.60 4.37 -6.07
C LEU A 137 -12.11 3.32 -7.06
N ASP A 138 -12.89 3.80 -8.03
CA ASP A 138 -13.30 3.00 -9.20
C ASP A 138 -12.59 3.54 -10.44
N VAL A 139 -11.77 2.67 -11.03
CA VAL A 139 -11.03 2.91 -12.28
C VAL A 139 -11.28 1.78 -13.29
N THR A 140 -12.49 1.22 -13.24
CA THR A 140 -12.96 0.15 -14.13
C THR A 140 -13.01 0.62 -15.59
N LEU A 141 -12.52 -0.22 -16.51
CA LEU A 141 -12.57 0.01 -17.97
C LEU A 141 -11.84 1.28 -18.45
N GLU A 142 -10.82 1.72 -17.73
CA GLU A 142 -10.05 2.94 -18.06
C GLU A 142 -8.78 2.66 -18.90
N ASN A 143 -8.58 1.42 -19.37
CA ASN A 143 -7.38 0.98 -20.11
C ASN A 143 -6.06 1.24 -19.36
N ILE A 144 -6.05 1.00 -18.05
CA ILE A 144 -4.90 1.24 -17.17
C ILE A 144 -3.95 0.04 -17.22
N SER A 145 -2.65 0.31 -17.34
CA SER A 145 -1.59 -0.71 -17.32
C SER A 145 -0.78 -0.72 -16.01
N SER A 146 -0.76 0.40 -15.27
CA SER A 146 -0.13 0.50 -13.95
C SER A 146 -0.96 1.35 -12.98
N LEU A 147 -1.01 0.91 -11.71
CA LEU A 147 -1.58 1.66 -10.60
C LEU A 147 -0.52 2.38 -9.75
N ASP A 148 0.70 2.62 -10.27
CA ASP A 148 1.69 3.42 -9.55
C ASP A 148 1.08 4.75 -9.06
N GLY A 149 1.32 5.11 -7.80
CA GLY A 149 0.66 6.22 -7.13
C GLY A 149 -0.53 5.81 -6.26
N ILE A 150 -1.03 4.57 -6.37
CA ILE A 150 -2.09 4.05 -5.48
C ILE A 150 -1.67 4.01 -4.01
N GLU A 151 -0.37 3.95 -3.73
CA GLU A 151 0.18 3.93 -2.37
C GLU A 151 -0.11 5.21 -1.57
N TYR A 152 -0.49 6.29 -2.25
CA TYR A 152 -0.88 7.57 -1.62
C TYR A 152 -2.35 7.59 -1.17
N PHE A 153 -3.19 6.63 -1.62
CA PHE A 153 -4.57 6.47 -1.19
C PHE A 153 -4.63 5.72 0.14
N THR A 154 -4.03 6.30 1.18
CA THR A 154 -3.82 5.62 2.49
C THR A 154 -5.11 5.31 3.25
N ALA A 155 -6.21 6.02 2.99
CA ALA A 155 -7.53 5.75 3.55
C ALA A 155 -8.41 4.84 2.67
N LEU A 156 -7.88 4.27 1.59
CA LEU A 156 -8.66 3.48 0.63
C LEU A 156 -9.20 2.21 1.28
N THR A 157 -10.52 2.06 1.24
CA THR A 157 -11.26 0.89 1.74
C THR A 157 -11.81 0.03 0.60
N GLU A 158 -12.04 0.62 -0.56
CA GLU A 158 -12.64 -0.03 -1.73
C GLU A 158 -11.88 0.37 -3.00
N LEU A 159 -11.38 -0.64 -3.72
CA LEU A 159 -10.70 -0.48 -5.00
C LEU A 159 -11.33 -1.40 -6.05
N ASP A 160 -11.95 -0.79 -7.05
CA ASP A 160 -12.40 -1.47 -8.27
C ASP A 160 -11.49 -1.06 -9.44
N CYS A 161 -10.75 -2.02 -9.99
CA CYS A 161 -9.88 -1.82 -11.16
C CYS A 161 -10.17 -2.84 -12.26
N ILE A 162 -11.46 -3.16 -12.43
CA ILE A 162 -11.98 -4.22 -13.29
C ILE A 162 -11.70 -3.91 -14.78
N SER A 163 -11.41 -4.95 -15.56
CA SER A 163 -11.24 -4.88 -17.02
C SER A 163 -10.21 -3.84 -17.48
N ASN A 164 -8.99 -3.98 -16.96
CA ASN A 164 -7.84 -3.18 -17.31
C ASN A 164 -6.71 -4.07 -17.88
N HIS A 165 -5.51 -3.51 -18.01
CA HIS A 165 -4.32 -4.21 -18.50
C HIS A 165 -3.25 -4.39 -17.42
N LEU A 166 -3.66 -4.48 -16.15
CA LEU A 166 -2.74 -4.62 -15.03
C LEU A 166 -2.04 -5.97 -15.09
N THR A 167 -0.71 -5.95 -15.04
CA THR A 167 0.14 -7.15 -14.93
C THR A 167 0.62 -7.39 -13.50
N THR A 168 0.64 -6.32 -12.70
CA THR A 168 0.94 -6.30 -11.27
C THR A 168 0.05 -5.27 -10.57
N ILE A 169 -0.20 -5.47 -9.29
CA ILE A 169 -0.83 -4.49 -8.41
C ILE A 169 -0.11 -4.52 -7.06
N ASP A 170 0.33 -3.36 -6.57
CA ASP A 170 0.88 -3.21 -5.22
C ASP A 170 -0.10 -2.41 -4.36
N VAL A 171 -0.82 -3.12 -3.50
CA VAL A 171 -1.76 -2.55 -2.51
C VAL A 171 -1.20 -2.63 -1.09
N SER A 172 0.11 -2.84 -0.93
CA SER A 172 0.74 -3.07 0.38
C SER A 172 0.63 -1.89 1.34
N LYS A 173 0.41 -0.68 0.80
CA LYS A 173 0.21 0.57 1.56
C LYS A 173 -1.27 0.90 1.81
N ASN A 174 -2.19 0.26 1.09
CA ASN A 174 -3.64 0.45 1.26
C ASN A 174 -4.17 -0.53 2.32
N THR A 175 -3.61 -0.48 3.53
CA THR A 175 -3.87 -1.46 4.60
C THR A 175 -5.30 -1.40 5.15
N ALA A 176 -6.03 -0.32 4.86
CA ALA A 176 -7.44 -0.16 5.19
C ALA A 176 -8.41 -0.84 4.19
N LEU A 177 -7.90 -1.43 3.10
CA LEU A 177 -8.75 -2.11 2.10
C LEU A 177 -9.58 -3.22 2.73
N THR A 178 -10.89 -3.13 2.53
CA THR A 178 -11.90 -4.15 2.85
C THR A 178 -12.45 -4.82 1.59
N HIS A 179 -12.39 -4.13 0.45
CA HIS A 179 -12.87 -4.61 -0.85
C HIS A 179 -11.81 -4.36 -1.93
N LEU A 180 -11.44 -5.42 -2.64
CA LEU A 180 -10.58 -5.36 -3.81
C LEU A 180 -11.21 -6.17 -4.94
N ASP A 181 -11.56 -5.51 -6.04
CA ASP A 181 -11.96 -6.14 -7.29
C ASP A 181 -10.98 -5.79 -8.41
N CYS A 182 -10.16 -6.76 -8.79
CA CYS A 182 -9.22 -6.65 -9.90
C CYS A 182 -9.57 -7.61 -11.05
N THR A 183 -10.85 -7.95 -11.21
CA THR A 183 -11.38 -8.88 -12.23
C THR A 183 -10.99 -8.47 -13.65
N PHE A 184 -10.77 -9.45 -14.54
CA PHE A 184 -10.38 -9.24 -15.94
C PHE A 184 -9.12 -8.39 -16.11
N ASN A 185 -8.05 -8.76 -15.42
CA ASN A 185 -6.71 -8.21 -15.61
C ASN A 185 -5.72 -9.31 -16.06
N GLN A 186 -4.44 -8.99 -16.18
CA GLN A 186 -3.38 -9.91 -16.62
C GLN A 186 -2.40 -10.22 -15.48
N LEU A 187 -2.90 -10.23 -14.24
CA LEU A 187 -2.10 -10.46 -13.04
C LEU A 187 -1.55 -11.88 -13.04
N THR A 188 -0.23 -12.02 -12.86
CA THR A 188 0.43 -13.34 -12.69
C THR A 188 0.68 -13.68 -11.22
N THR A 189 0.74 -12.65 -10.38
CA THR A 189 0.85 -12.72 -8.93
C THR A 189 -0.06 -11.66 -8.30
N LEU A 190 -0.47 -11.90 -7.05
CA LEU A 190 -1.23 -10.97 -6.23
C LEU A 190 -0.82 -11.16 -4.76
N ASP A 191 -0.22 -10.14 -4.16
CA ASP A 191 0.11 -10.12 -2.72
C ASP A 191 -0.90 -9.24 -1.99
N VAL A 192 -1.74 -9.87 -1.17
CA VAL A 192 -2.72 -9.21 -0.29
C VAL A 192 -2.39 -9.38 1.19
N SER A 193 -1.17 -9.80 1.52
CA SER A 193 -0.76 -10.16 2.89
C SER A 193 -0.79 -8.98 3.88
N LYS A 194 -0.76 -7.74 3.37
CA LYS A 194 -0.86 -6.51 4.17
C LYS A 194 -2.30 -6.01 4.34
N ASN A 195 -3.23 -6.48 3.52
CA ASN A 195 -4.62 -6.05 3.49
C ASN A 195 -5.46 -6.95 4.41
N THR A 196 -5.04 -7.05 5.68
CA THR A 196 -5.64 -7.97 6.67
C THR A 196 -7.11 -7.69 6.99
N ALA A 197 -7.61 -6.51 6.61
CA ALA A 197 -9.02 -6.11 6.74
C ALA A 197 -9.90 -6.53 5.54
N LEU A 198 -9.35 -7.16 4.49
CA LEU A 198 -10.13 -7.60 3.34
C LEU A 198 -11.26 -8.54 3.74
N THR A 199 -12.47 -8.19 3.33
CA THR A 199 -13.69 -8.99 3.45
C THR A 199 -14.19 -9.51 2.09
N TYR A 200 -13.82 -8.81 1.01
CA TYR A 200 -14.13 -9.17 -0.37
C TYR A 200 -12.85 -9.10 -1.22
N LEU A 201 -12.57 -10.19 -1.92
CA LEU A 201 -11.52 -10.24 -2.93
C LEU A 201 -12.06 -10.92 -4.19
N SER A 202 -12.03 -10.20 -5.32
CA SER A 202 -12.19 -10.78 -6.64
C SER A 202 -10.95 -10.57 -7.49
N CYS A 203 -10.36 -11.67 -7.93
CA CYS A 203 -9.27 -11.72 -8.91
C CYS A 203 -9.63 -12.64 -10.10
N HIS A 204 -10.93 -12.75 -10.38
CA HIS A 204 -11.49 -13.53 -11.47
C HIS A 204 -10.84 -13.17 -12.82
N ALA A 205 -10.58 -14.20 -13.64
CA ALA A 205 -10.11 -14.08 -15.01
C ALA A 205 -8.81 -13.30 -15.10
N SER A 206 -7.87 -13.68 -14.25
CA SER A 206 -6.48 -13.28 -14.28
C SER A 206 -5.60 -14.46 -14.72
N GLN A 207 -4.28 -14.35 -14.54
CA GLN A 207 -3.31 -15.39 -14.89
C GLN A 207 -2.56 -15.90 -13.66
N LEU A 208 -3.22 -15.87 -12.48
CA LEU A 208 -2.59 -16.21 -11.22
C LEU A 208 -2.20 -17.69 -11.19
N THR A 209 -0.94 -17.96 -10.84
CA THR A 209 -0.42 -19.32 -10.65
C THR A 209 -0.43 -19.74 -9.18
N THR A 210 -0.41 -18.76 -8.27
CA THR A 210 -0.53 -18.90 -6.83
C THR A 210 -1.41 -17.80 -6.26
N LEU A 211 -2.06 -18.08 -5.13
CA LEU A 211 -2.81 -17.11 -4.35
C LEU A 211 -2.70 -17.50 -2.87
N ASP A 212 -2.12 -16.63 -2.05
CA ASP A 212 -2.04 -16.79 -0.59
C ASP A 212 -2.97 -15.78 0.07
N VAL A 213 -4.02 -16.29 0.71
CA VAL A 213 -5.00 -15.52 1.48
C VAL A 213 -4.89 -15.79 2.99
N SER A 214 -3.84 -16.48 3.44
CA SER A 214 -3.70 -16.92 4.84
C SER A 214 -3.65 -15.80 5.89
N LYS A 215 -3.45 -14.54 5.46
CA LYS A 215 -3.45 -13.34 6.31
C LYS A 215 -4.79 -12.60 6.31
N ASN A 216 -5.69 -12.95 5.41
CA ASN A 216 -6.94 -12.25 5.16
C ASN A 216 -8.10 -12.95 5.87
N THR A 217 -7.93 -13.26 7.17
CA THR A 217 -8.86 -14.08 7.95
C THR A 217 -10.28 -13.49 8.10
N ALA A 218 -10.48 -12.23 7.70
CA ALA A 218 -11.77 -11.55 7.63
C ALA A 218 -12.50 -11.75 6.29
N LEU A 219 -11.90 -12.44 5.30
CA LEU A 219 -12.51 -12.70 4.01
C LEU A 219 -13.82 -13.47 4.18
N THR A 220 -14.88 -12.91 3.59
CA THR A 220 -16.21 -13.52 3.52
C THR A 220 -16.55 -13.96 2.10
N TRP A 221 -15.91 -13.35 1.11
CA TRP A 221 -16.09 -13.59 -0.32
C TRP A 221 -14.73 -13.67 -1.01
N LEU A 222 -14.46 -14.80 -1.68
CA LEU A 222 -13.31 -14.99 -2.53
C LEU A 222 -13.75 -15.51 -3.90
N ASP A 223 -13.52 -14.71 -4.94
CA ASP A 223 -13.65 -15.13 -6.33
C ASP A 223 -12.27 -15.14 -7.00
N CYS A 224 -11.75 -16.34 -7.25
CA CYS A 224 -10.55 -16.58 -8.02
C CYS A 224 -10.82 -17.46 -9.25
N PHE A 225 -12.06 -17.43 -9.76
CA PHE A 225 -12.49 -18.17 -10.95
C PHE A 225 -11.59 -17.86 -12.17
N ASN A 226 -11.40 -18.85 -13.03
CA ASN A 226 -10.65 -18.74 -14.28
C ASN A 226 -9.22 -18.16 -14.08
N ASN A 227 -8.41 -18.90 -13.33
CA ASN A 227 -6.99 -18.64 -13.12
C ASN A 227 -6.18 -19.92 -13.41
N GLN A 228 -4.89 -19.95 -13.05
CA GLN A 228 -3.99 -21.08 -13.26
C GLN A 228 -3.54 -21.71 -11.93
N LEU A 229 -4.35 -21.59 -10.87
CA LEU A 229 -4.02 -22.11 -9.55
C LEU A 229 -3.96 -23.63 -9.57
N THR A 230 -2.91 -24.21 -9.00
CA THR A 230 -2.76 -25.67 -8.84
C THR A 230 -3.10 -26.18 -7.44
N THR A 231 -3.06 -25.27 -6.47
CA THR A 231 -3.43 -25.47 -5.07
C THR A 231 -4.09 -24.21 -4.54
N LEU A 232 -5.04 -24.37 -3.64
CA LEU A 232 -5.62 -23.26 -2.90
C LEU A 232 -5.78 -23.68 -1.43
N ASP A 233 -5.33 -22.84 -0.51
CA ASP A 233 -5.50 -23.03 0.92
C ASP A 233 -6.32 -21.87 1.49
N VAL A 234 -7.56 -22.19 1.87
CA VAL A 234 -8.50 -21.32 2.57
C VAL A 234 -8.82 -21.87 3.96
N SER A 235 -7.96 -22.72 4.53
CA SER A 235 -8.15 -23.32 5.86
C SER A 235 -8.08 -22.30 7.00
N LYS A 236 -7.50 -21.11 6.73
CA LYS A 236 -7.37 -20.01 7.69
C LYS A 236 -8.49 -18.97 7.57
N ASP A 237 -9.20 -18.96 6.46
CA ASP A 237 -10.26 -17.99 6.15
C ASP A 237 -11.58 -18.40 6.80
N THR A 238 -11.60 -18.42 8.14
CA THR A 238 -12.72 -18.96 8.91
C THR A 238 -14.04 -18.20 8.76
N ALA A 239 -14.00 -16.98 8.25
CA ALA A 239 -15.16 -16.15 7.95
C ALA A 239 -15.72 -16.37 6.52
N LEU A 240 -15.06 -17.19 5.70
CA LEU A 240 -15.39 -17.34 4.28
C LEU A 240 -16.75 -18.02 4.11
N THR A 241 -17.67 -17.31 3.44
CA THR A 241 -19.04 -17.80 3.17
C THR A 241 -19.23 -18.16 1.70
N TYR A 242 -18.51 -17.48 0.82
CA TYR A 242 -18.52 -17.69 -0.62
C TYR A 242 -17.10 -17.94 -1.15
N LEU A 243 -16.94 -19.01 -1.92
CA LEU A 243 -15.75 -19.30 -2.69
C LEU A 243 -16.14 -19.68 -4.11
N ASP A 244 -15.57 -19.01 -5.09
CA ASP A 244 -15.51 -19.49 -6.47
C ASP A 244 -14.06 -19.66 -6.89
N CYS A 245 -13.65 -20.91 -7.12
CA CYS A 245 -12.32 -21.25 -7.63
C CYS A 245 -12.40 -22.09 -8.91
N GLY A 246 -13.53 -21.99 -9.63
CA GLY A 246 -13.79 -22.73 -10.86
C GLY A 246 -12.82 -22.36 -11.98
N LEU A 247 -12.73 -23.20 -13.00
CA LEU A 247 -11.82 -23.02 -14.14
C LEU A 247 -10.35 -22.73 -13.74
N ASN A 248 -9.89 -23.38 -12.66
CA ASN A 248 -8.48 -23.45 -12.30
C ASN A 248 -7.91 -24.85 -12.60
N GLN A 249 -6.65 -25.07 -12.23
CA GLN A 249 -5.93 -26.36 -12.34
C GLN A 249 -5.77 -27.01 -10.94
N ILE A 250 -6.68 -26.71 -10.01
CA ILE A 250 -6.56 -27.10 -8.60
C ILE A 250 -6.63 -28.62 -8.46
N THR A 251 -5.56 -29.21 -7.94
CA THR A 251 -5.51 -30.65 -7.58
C THR A 251 -5.76 -30.88 -6.10
N THR A 252 -5.44 -29.89 -5.26
CA THR A 252 -5.60 -29.93 -3.81
C THR A 252 -6.22 -28.63 -3.31
N LEU A 253 -7.32 -28.74 -2.57
CA LEU A 253 -7.99 -27.63 -1.89
C LEU A 253 -7.98 -27.89 -0.38
N TYR A 254 -7.42 -26.97 0.41
CA TYR A 254 -7.51 -26.98 1.87
C TYR A 254 -8.62 -26.01 2.28
N ALA A 255 -9.69 -26.49 2.92
CA ALA A 255 -10.87 -25.67 3.20
C ALA A 255 -11.56 -26.08 4.50
N ILE A 256 -12.24 -25.10 5.12
CA ILE A 256 -13.12 -25.36 6.27
C ILE A 256 -14.47 -25.93 5.83
N ASN A 257 -15.16 -26.64 6.72
CA ASN A 257 -16.51 -27.12 6.46
C ASN A 257 -17.49 -25.94 6.34
N ASN A 258 -18.47 -26.01 5.43
CA ASN A 258 -19.59 -25.08 5.22
C ASN A 258 -19.37 -23.85 4.32
N ILE A 259 -18.39 -23.87 3.41
CA ILE A 259 -18.28 -22.82 2.38
C ILE A 259 -19.29 -23.11 1.26
N SER A 260 -20.11 -22.12 0.89
CA SER A 260 -20.93 -22.22 -0.32
C SER A 260 -20.01 -22.07 -1.54
N ASN A 261 -19.94 -23.11 -2.35
CA ASN A 261 -19.15 -23.08 -3.57
C ASN A 261 -20.00 -22.55 -4.73
N GLY A 262 -19.61 -21.41 -5.28
CA GLY A 262 -20.28 -20.77 -6.42
C GLY A 262 -19.99 -21.44 -7.77
N SER A 263 -18.92 -22.25 -7.85
CA SER A 263 -18.53 -22.91 -9.09
C SER A 263 -19.59 -23.93 -9.54
N GLN A 264 -20.03 -23.87 -10.79
CA GLN A 264 -20.87 -24.91 -11.43
C GLN A 264 -20.17 -26.29 -11.57
N TYR A 265 -18.91 -26.39 -11.15
CA TYR A 265 -18.12 -27.62 -11.13
C TYR A 265 -17.99 -28.11 -9.67
N ASN A 266 -18.75 -29.17 -9.36
CA ASN A 266 -18.81 -29.83 -8.06
C ASN A 266 -17.43 -30.15 -7.48
N VAL A 267 -16.96 -29.36 -6.53
CA VAL A 267 -15.84 -29.76 -5.67
C VAL A 267 -16.38 -30.79 -4.67
N GLN A 268 -16.01 -32.05 -4.88
CA GLN A 268 -16.42 -33.17 -4.03
C GLN A 268 -15.70 -33.09 -2.68
N TYR A 269 -16.47 -32.94 -1.60
CA TYR A 269 -15.96 -33.04 -0.22
C TYR A 269 -15.49 -34.46 0.09
N THR A 270 -14.19 -34.71 -0.01
CA THR A 270 -13.61 -35.94 0.53
C THR A 270 -13.38 -35.78 2.03
N ASP A 271 -14.40 -36.09 2.83
CA ASP A 271 -14.17 -36.41 4.24
C ASP A 271 -13.32 -37.69 4.32
N SER A 272 -12.38 -37.77 5.27
CA SER A 272 -11.53 -38.93 5.52
C SER A 272 -12.32 -40.19 5.93
N THR A 273 -13.65 -40.14 5.95
CA THR A 273 -14.56 -41.25 6.26
C THR A 273 -15.48 -41.68 5.11
N ARG A 274 -15.45 -41.06 3.93
CA ARG A 274 -16.38 -41.42 2.84
C ARG A 274 -15.74 -41.37 1.46
N THR A 275 -15.27 -42.52 1.00
CA THR A 275 -14.97 -42.77 -0.41
C THR A 275 -16.28 -43.04 -1.17
N GLY A 276 -16.62 -42.17 -2.12
CA GLY A 276 -17.81 -42.27 -2.97
C GLY A 276 -17.55 -41.64 -4.34
N THR A 277 -18.11 -42.25 -5.38
CA THR A 277 -17.61 -42.27 -6.75
C THR A 277 -17.76 -40.99 -7.58
N SER A 278 -16.83 -40.89 -8.53
CA SER A 278 -16.60 -39.93 -9.62
C SER A 278 -17.81 -39.25 -10.27
N ASP A 279 -17.62 -37.96 -10.60
CA ASP A 279 -17.53 -37.55 -12.00
C ASP A 279 -16.53 -36.38 -12.17
N ASN A 280 -15.54 -36.61 -13.05
CA ASN A 280 -14.50 -35.73 -13.63
C ASN A 280 -13.94 -34.56 -12.81
N LEU A 281 -12.81 -34.78 -12.12
CA LEU A 281 -11.58 -33.92 -12.11
C LEU A 281 -10.57 -34.27 -10.98
N GLY A 282 -10.90 -35.18 -10.04
CA GLY A 282 -9.90 -35.71 -9.10
C GLY A 282 -9.39 -34.74 -8.03
N ILE A 283 -10.21 -33.76 -7.63
CA ILE A 283 -9.85 -32.79 -6.58
C ILE A 283 -9.88 -33.48 -5.21
N THR A 284 -8.76 -33.45 -4.49
CA THR A 284 -8.68 -33.90 -3.10
C THR A 284 -8.92 -32.72 -2.16
N ILE A 285 -9.99 -32.75 -1.36
CA ILE A 285 -10.18 -31.77 -0.28
C ILE A 285 -9.50 -32.29 0.98
N LYS A 286 -8.62 -31.48 1.57
CA LYS A 286 -7.96 -31.79 2.84
C LYS A 286 -8.45 -30.82 3.93
N LYS A 287 -8.70 -31.38 5.11
CA LYS A 287 -8.99 -30.62 6.33
C LYS A 287 -7.70 -30.13 6.97
#